data_AF-A0A4Q3Z8Z6-F1
#
_entry.id   AF-A0A4Q3Z8Z6-F1
#
_cell.length_a   1.000
_cell.length_b   1.000
_cell.length_c   1.000
_cell.angle_alpha   90.00
_cell.angle_beta   90.00
_cell.angle_gamma   90.00
#
_symmetry.space_group_name_H-M   'P 1'
#
loop_
_entity.id
_entity.type
_entity.pdbx_description
1 polymer ?
#
loop_
_entity_poly.entity_id
_entity_poly.type
_entity_poly.pdbx_seq_one_letter_code
_entity_poly.pdbx_strand_id
1 'polypeptide(L)' 'MPDTLSLTPLTATLLFLVLVFSGRAFRQTWKAQAPGWRLRAWLYGTPALLGFLALALLPLQV' A
#
# COMPACT_ATOMS: atom_id res chain seq x y z
N MET A 1 -14.37 -23.88 -8.14
CA MET A 1 -14.03 -23.32 -6.82
C MET A 1 -13.23 -22.06 -7.10
N PRO A 2 -13.61 -20.85 -6.66
CA PRO A 2 -12.73 -19.71 -6.90
C PRO A 2 -11.42 -20.00 -6.18
N ASP A 3 -10.32 -19.95 -6.92
CA ASP A 3 -8.97 -20.05 -6.35
C ASP A 3 -8.88 -19.07 -5.19
N THR A 4 -8.64 -19.56 -3.97
CA THR A 4 -8.71 -18.75 -2.76
C THR A 4 -7.57 -17.74 -2.78
N LEU A 5 -7.85 -16.54 -3.27
CA LEU A 5 -6.89 -15.44 -3.30
C LEU A 5 -6.46 -15.14 -1.86
N SER A 6 -5.28 -15.59 -1.50
CA SER A 6 -4.75 -15.60 -0.15
C SER A 6 -3.28 -15.22 -0.17
N LEU A 7 -2.83 -14.56 0.89
CA LEU A 7 -1.47 -14.03 0.97
C LEU A 7 -0.56 -15.07 1.61
N THR A 8 0.59 -15.34 1.00
CA THR A 8 1.66 -16.07 1.68
C THR A 8 2.37 -15.11 2.65
N PRO A 9 3.10 -15.62 3.67
CA PRO A 9 3.87 -14.77 4.58
C PRO A 9 4.85 -13.85 3.83
N LEU A 10 5.45 -14.35 2.76
CA LEU A 10 6.36 -13.56 1.92
C LEU A 10 5.61 -12.43 1.19
N THR A 11 4.50 -12.73 0.51
CA THR A 11 3.77 -11.69 -0.24
C THR A 11 3.11 -10.67 0.69
N ALA A 12 2.60 -11.10 1.85
CA ALA A 12 2.11 -10.20 2.89
C ALA A 12 3.20 -9.26 3.40
N THR A 13 4.42 -9.78 3.64
CA THR A 13 5.56 -8.96 4.08
C THR A 13 5.95 -7.93 3.03
N LEU A 14 6.02 -8.33 1.75
CA LEU A 14 6.34 -7.41 0.65
C LEU A 14 5.27 -6.33 0.49
N LEU A 15 3.98 -6.69 0.56
CA LEU A 15 2.87 -5.72 0.55
C LEU A 15 2.95 -4.74 1.72
N PHE A 16 3.30 -5.24 2.91
CA PHE A 16 3.46 -4.40 4.08
C PHE A 16 4.62 -3.40 3.93
N LEU A 17 5.76 -3.83 3.37
CA LEU A 17 6.88 -2.93 3.10
C LEU A 17 6.48 -1.84 2.08
N VAL A 18 5.82 -2.22 0.99
CA VAL A 18 5.30 -1.27 -0.01
C VAL A 18 4.35 -0.27 0.64
N LEU A 19 3.39 -0.75 1.43
CA LEU A 19 2.46 0.07 2.20
C LEU A 19 3.20 1.12 3.05
N VAL A 20 4.20 0.70 3.81
CA VAL A 20 4.97 1.57 4.71
C VAL A 20 5.75 2.64 3.93
N PHE A 21 6.48 2.25 2.88
CA PHE A 21 7.26 3.20 2.08
C PHE A 21 6.36 4.19 1.32
N SER A 22 5.27 3.70 0.72
CA SER A 22 4.26 4.54 0.06
C SER A 22 3.58 5.50 1.03
N GLY A 23 3.20 5.04 2.24
CA GLY A 23 2.62 5.90 3.27
C GLY A 23 3.59 6.99 3.77
N ARG A 24 4.88 6.65 3.90
CA ARG A 24 5.92 7.63 4.23
C ARG A 24 6.07 8.67 3.12
N ALA A 25 6.17 8.25 1.87
CA ALA A 25 6.32 9.13 0.71
C ALA A 25 5.09 10.05 0.53
N PHE A 26 3.89 9.52 0.76
CA PHE A 26 2.64 10.30 0.81
C PHE A 26 2.74 11.43 1.83
N ARG A 27 3.09 11.09 3.08
CA ARG A 27 3.18 12.07 4.17
C ARG A 27 4.25 13.14 3.90
N GLN A 28 5.39 12.74 3.36
CA GLN A 28 6.46 13.68 2.98
C GLN A 28 6.00 14.64 1.88
N THR A 29 5.33 14.12 0.84
CA THR A 29 4.80 14.92 -0.27
C THR A 29 3.71 15.88 0.19
N TRP A 30 2.80 15.40 1.04
CA TRP A 30 1.73 16.21 1.62
C TRP A 30 2.27 17.40 2.45
N LYS A 31 3.38 17.18 3.18
CA LYS A 31 4.03 18.23 3.98
C LYS A 31 4.86 19.20 3.12
N ALA A 32 5.59 18.69 2.14
CA ALA A 32 6.50 19.52 1.33
C ALA A 32 5.77 20.48 0.39
N GLN A 33 4.55 20.11 -0.06
CA GLN A 33 3.68 20.94 -0.92
C GLN A 33 4.35 21.57 -2.15
N ALA A 34 5.40 20.94 -2.69
CA ALA A 34 6.05 21.36 -3.93
C ALA A 34 5.06 21.40 -5.11
N PRO A 35 5.36 22.11 -6.22
CA PRO A 35 4.48 22.12 -7.39
C PRO A 35 4.09 20.70 -7.84
N GLY A 36 2.79 20.46 -7.99
CA GLY A 36 2.25 19.14 -8.33
C GLY A 36 2.14 18.15 -7.16
N TRP A 37 2.26 18.60 -5.90
CA TRP A 37 2.20 17.74 -4.72
C TRP A 37 0.91 16.92 -4.60
N ARG A 38 -0.23 17.45 -5.05
CA ARG A 38 -1.52 16.72 -4.97
C ARG A 38 -1.48 15.44 -5.79
N LEU A 39 -1.02 15.53 -7.04
CA LEU A 39 -0.91 14.37 -7.92
C LEU A 39 0.09 13.35 -7.35
N ARG A 40 1.26 13.82 -6.89
CA ARG A 40 2.28 12.97 -6.27
C ARG A 40 1.78 12.30 -4.99
N ALA A 41 1.01 13.03 -4.17
CA ALA A 41 0.37 12.47 -2.99
C ALA A 41 -0.58 11.35 -3.41
N TRP A 42 -1.48 11.55 -4.36
CA TRP A 42 -2.34 10.46 -4.85
C TRP A 42 -1.56 9.27 -5.43
N LEU A 43 -0.45 9.51 -6.15
CA LEU A 43 0.41 8.43 -6.65
C LEU A 43 1.01 7.57 -5.55
N TYR A 44 1.32 8.14 -4.38
CA TYR A 44 1.80 7.36 -3.22
C TYR A 44 0.67 6.84 -2.33
N GLY A 45 -0.44 7.57 -2.23
CA GLY A 45 -1.59 7.22 -1.39
C GLY A 45 -2.40 6.05 -1.95
N THR A 46 -2.61 5.98 -3.26
CA THR A 46 -3.35 4.90 -3.92
C THR A 46 -2.72 3.51 -3.70
N PRO A 47 -1.42 3.27 -3.97
CA PRO A 47 -0.81 1.97 -3.71
C PRO A 47 -0.77 1.64 -2.22
N ALA A 48 -0.62 2.63 -1.33
CA ALA A 48 -0.73 2.42 0.10
C ALA A 48 -2.14 1.95 0.49
N LEU A 49 -3.19 2.61 0.00
CA LEU A 49 -4.58 2.20 0.27
C LEU A 49 -4.86 0.79 -0.23
N LEU A 50 -4.44 0.47 -1.46
CA LEU A 50 -4.64 -0.87 -2.04
C LEU A 50 -3.87 -1.95 -1.27
N GLY A 51 -2.62 -1.68 -0.87
CA GLY A 51 -1.84 -2.60 -0.05
C GLY A 51 -2.47 -2.83 1.33
N PHE A 52 -3.02 -1.78 1.95
CA PHE A 52 -3.74 -1.89 3.22
C PHE A 52 -5.02 -2.73 3.06
N LEU A 53 -5.83 -2.47 2.03
CA LEU A 53 -7.04 -3.25 1.78
C LEU A 53 -6.73 -4.72 1.49
N ALA A 54 -5.67 -5.00 0.72
CA ALA A 54 -5.23 -6.37 0.47
C ALA A 54 -4.84 -7.08 1.77
N LEU A 55 -4.04 -6.44 2.63
CA LEU A 55 -3.64 -7.02 3.91
C LEU A 55 -4.79 -7.17 4.90
N ALA A 56 -5.76 -6.26 4.88
CA ALA A 56 -6.89 -6.26 5.80
C ALA A 56 -8.00 -7.25 5.40
N LEU A 57 -8.19 -7.49 4.11
CA LEU A 57 -9.31 -8.26 3.57
C LEU A 57 -8.93 -9.66 3.07
N LEU A 58 -7.65 -9.91 2.76
CA LEU A 58 -7.22 -11.22 2.27
C LEU A 58 -6.72 -12.10 3.42
N PRO A 59 -7.10 -13.38 3.45
CA PRO A 59 -6.64 -14.32 4.46
C PRO A 59 -5.15 -14.61 4.27
N LEU A 60 -4.44 -14.72 5.40
CA LEU A 60 -3.06 -15.18 5.43
C LEU A 60 -3.02 -16.70 5.38
N GLN A 61 -2.25 -17.25 4.44
CA GLN A 61 -1.88 -18.67 4.43
C GLN A 61 -0.83 -18.88 5.53
N VAL A 62 -1.17 -19.72 6.50
CA VAL A 62 -0.35 -20.03 7.68
C VAL A 62 0.30 -21.39 7.52
#